data_AF-A0A2S9FMA4-F1
#
_entry.id   AF-A0A2S9FMA4-F1
#
_cell.length_a   1.000
_cell.length_b   1.000
_cell.length_c   1.000
_cell.angle_alpha   90.00
_cell.angle_beta   90.00
_cell.angle_gamma   90.00
#
_symmetry.space_group_name_H-M   'P 1'
#
loop_
_entity.id
_entity.type
_entity.pdbx_description
1 polymer ?
#
loop_
_entity_poly.entity_id
_entity_poly.type
_entity_poly.pdbx_seq_one_letter_code
_entity_poly.pdbx_strand_id
1 'polypeptide(L)'
;DLDAVRSDSPARTVVWVAGPGNAENAGTMLAALLGGSVGAPIVVAAEAPPWIGALDVVIVAGDDAGDPALVQAAATAVRRGARVIVAAPYEGPLRDATAGRSVVLPPRLHVPDEFTFVRYLAAGLAALDAIAPGYTVDLSALAD
;
A
#
# COMPACT_ATOMS: atom_id res chain seq x y z
N ASP A 1 -4.93 12.77 -0.22
CA ASP A 1 -6.05 12.16 -0.94
C ASP A 1 -5.50 11.09 -1.87
N LEU A 2 -6.22 9.96 -2.05
CA LEU A 2 -5.84 8.89 -3.00
C LEU A 2 -5.94 9.34 -4.45
N ASP A 3 -6.68 10.41 -4.75
CA ASP A 3 -6.68 11.02 -6.09
C ASP A 3 -5.28 11.41 -6.57
N ALA A 4 -4.37 11.76 -5.67
CA ALA A 4 -3.00 12.14 -6.02
C ALA A 4 -2.14 10.95 -6.53
N VAL A 5 -2.60 9.70 -6.36
CA VAL A 5 -1.91 8.51 -6.88
C VAL A 5 -2.47 8.04 -8.22
N ARG A 6 -3.54 8.67 -8.73
CA ARG A 6 -4.15 8.33 -10.02
C ARG A 6 -3.19 8.65 -11.17
N SER A 7 -3.31 7.90 -12.26
CA SER A 7 -2.54 8.08 -13.49
C SER A 7 -3.40 7.70 -14.69
N ASP A 8 -3.12 8.29 -15.85
CA ASP A 8 -3.77 7.95 -17.12
C ASP A 8 -3.42 6.53 -17.60
N SER A 9 -2.40 5.89 -17.00
CA SER A 9 -2.02 4.51 -17.27
C SER A 9 -2.23 3.61 -16.06
N PRO A 10 -2.68 2.35 -16.26
CA PRO A 10 -2.77 1.38 -15.17
C PRO A 10 -1.39 1.09 -14.57
N ALA A 11 -1.37 0.64 -13.32
CA ALA A 11 -0.14 0.13 -12.72
C ALA A 11 0.37 -1.10 -13.50
N ARG A 12 1.68 -1.18 -13.73
CA ARG A 12 2.32 -2.40 -14.25
C ARG A 12 2.25 -3.52 -13.22
N THR A 13 2.53 -3.19 -11.97
CA THR A 13 2.48 -4.08 -10.82
C THR A 13 2.08 -3.28 -9.58
N VAL A 14 1.30 -3.89 -8.70
CA VAL A 14 1.05 -3.38 -7.34
C VAL A 14 1.91 -4.18 -6.37
N VAL A 15 2.84 -3.53 -5.69
CA VAL A 15 3.71 -4.16 -4.70
C VAL A 15 3.24 -3.78 -3.31
N TRP A 16 2.78 -4.76 -2.55
CA TRP A 16 2.43 -4.64 -1.15
C TRP A 16 3.64 -5.02 -0.30
N VAL A 17 4.28 -4.02 0.31
CA VAL A 17 5.43 -4.23 1.20
C VAL A 17 4.99 -4.20 2.65
N ALA A 18 5.17 -5.32 3.35
CA ALA A 18 4.81 -5.47 4.75
C ALA A 18 5.71 -6.50 5.45
N GLY A 19 5.99 -6.27 6.73
CA GLY A 19 6.57 -7.29 7.61
C GLY A 19 5.55 -8.35 8.06
N PRO A 20 6.00 -9.42 8.73
CA PRO A 20 5.12 -10.51 9.17
C PRO A 20 3.96 -10.01 10.03
N GLY A 21 2.74 -10.45 9.73
CA GLY A 21 1.55 -10.15 10.54
C GLY A 21 0.35 -9.66 9.73
N ASN A 22 -0.50 -8.84 10.35
CA ASN A 22 -1.79 -8.46 9.77
C ASN A 22 -1.69 -7.63 8.49
N ALA A 23 -0.63 -6.82 8.35
CA ALA A 23 -0.37 -6.10 7.11
C ALA A 23 -0.04 -7.06 5.96
N GLU A 24 0.85 -8.03 6.17
CA GLU A 24 1.19 -9.07 5.18
C GLU A 24 -0.03 -9.95 4.86
N ASN A 25 -0.78 -10.39 5.88
CA ASN A 25 -1.99 -11.20 5.70
C ASN A 25 -3.03 -10.50 4.84
N ALA A 26 -3.25 -9.19 5.06
CA ALA A 26 -4.18 -8.40 4.24
C ALA A 26 -3.70 -8.30 2.79
N GLY A 27 -2.41 -8.01 2.56
CA GLY A 27 -1.81 -8.01 1.22
C GLY A 27 -1.94 -9.36 0.52
N THR A 28 -1.74 -10.45 1.25
CA THR A 28 -1.86 -11.83 0.75
C THR A 28 -3.30 -12.15 0.35
N MET A 29 -4.28 -11.76 1.17
CA MET A 29 -5.69 -11.94 0.86
C MET A 29 -6.10 -11.12 -0.38
N LEU A 30 -5.65 -9.86 -0.49
CA LEU A 30 -5.88 -9.03 -1.67
C LEU A 30 -5.28 -9.65 -2.92
N ALA A 31 -4.04 -10.14 -2.85
CA ALA A 31 -3.38 -10.79 -3.97
C ALA A 31 -4.12 -12.05 -4.43
N ALA A 32 -4.55 -12.89 -3.47
CA ALA A 32 -5.26 -14.13 -3.77
C ALA A 32 -6.65 -13.89 -4.37
N LEU A 33 -7.40 -12.92 -3.86
CA LEU A 33 -8.78 -12.66 -4.28
C LEU A 33 -8.89 -11.77 -5.51
N LEU A 34 -7.98 -10.79 -5.65
CA LEU A 34 -8.11 -9.72 -6.63
C LEU A 34 -7.01 -9.75 -7.71
N GLY A 35 -5.94 -10.53 -7.54
CA GLY A 35 -4.82 -10.55 -8.50
C GLY A 35 -5.22 -10.90 -9.95
N GLY A 36 -6.33 -11.62 -10.15
CA GLY A 36 -6.90 -11.90 -11.47
C GLY A 36 -7.86 -10.82 -12.01
N SER A 37 -8.31 -9.89 -11.16
CA SER A 37 -9.43 -8.97 -11.44
C SER A 37 -8.98 -7.51 -11.64
N VAL A 38 -7.91 -7.05 -10.99
CA VAL A 38 -7.44 -5.65 -11.04
C VAL A 38 -6.56 -5.30 -12.24
N GLY A 39 -6.33 -6.23 -13.18
CA GLY A 39 -5.59 -5.96 -14.42
C GLY A 39 -4.07 -5.74 -14.24
N ALA A 40 -3.56 -5.86 -13.01
CA ALA A 40 -2.15 -5.80 -12.66
C ALA A 40 -1.84 -6.86 -11.60
N PRO A 41 -0.66 -7.52 -11.64
CA PRO A 41 -0.24 -8.43 -10.58
C PRO A 41 -0.15 -7.70 -9.23
N ILE A 42 -0.58 -8.36 -8.17
CA ILE A 42 -0.34 -7.93 -6.78
C ILE A 42 0.78 -8.80 -6.21
N VAL A 43 1.91 -8.18 -5.86
CA VAL A 43 3.08 -8.86 -5.29
C VAL A 43 3.21 -8.46 -3.83
N VAL A 44 3.14 -9.44 -2.92
CA VAL A 44 3.42 -9.24 -1.50
C VAL A 44 4.90 -9.53 -1.24
N ALA A 45 5.59 -8.63 -0.56
CA ALA A 45 7.01 -8.79 -0.26
C ALA A 45 7.37 -8.15 1.09
N ALA A 46 8.41 -8.68 1.76
CA ALA A 46 8.95 -8.07 2.98
C ALA A 46 9.81 -6.82 2.68
N GLU A 47 10.35 -6.71 1.47
CA GLU A 47 11.21 -5.62 1.02
C GLU A 47 10.84 -5.23 -0.41
N ALA A 48 11.26 -4.05 -0.86
CA ALA A 48 11.07 -3.58 -2.23
C ALA A 48 11.79 -4.50 -3.25
N PRO A 49 11.08 -5.17 -4.17
CA PRO A 49 11.72 -5.95 -5.22
C PRO A 49 12.66 -5.10 -6.11
N PRO A 50 13.78 -5.67 -6.60
CA PRO A 50 14.81 -4.91 -7.32
C PRO A 50 14.36 -4.35 -8.68
N TRP A 51 13.23 -4.81 -9.20
CA TRP A 51 12.65 -4.41 -10.48
C TRP A 51 11.63 -3.27 -10.38
N ILE A 52 11.34 -2.75 -9.18
CA ILE A 52 10.41 -1.63 -9.00
C ILE A 52 10.86 -0.43 -9.86
N GLY A 53 9.89 0.21 -10.53
CA GLY A 53 10.11 1.39 -11.35
C GLY A 53 8.87 2.28 -11.46
N ALA A 54 8.95 3.28 -12.33
CA ALA A 54 7.97 4.36 -12.42
C ALA A 54 6.55 3.95 -12.85
N LEU A 55 6.37 2.73 -13.36
CA LEU A 55 5.06 2.19 -13.74
C LEU A 55 4.40 1.38 -12.62
N ASP A 56 5.11 1.14 -11.52
CA ASP A 56 4.58 0.36 -10.39
C ASP A 56 3.93 1.27 -9.35
N VAL A 57 3.06 0.67 -8.56
CA VAL A 57 2.54 1.25 -7.31
C VAL A 57 3.09 0.44 -6.16
N VAL A 58 3.72 1.09 -5.19
CA VAL A 58 4.23 0.46 -3.98
C VAL A 58 3.39 0.93 -2.80
N ILE A 59 2.75 -0.01 -2.13
CA ILE A 59 1.98 0.20 -0.90
C ILE A 59 2.85 -0.30 0.25
N VAL A 60 3.32 0.61 1.11
CA VAL A 60 4.07 0.28 2.32
C VAL A 60 3.09 0.22 3.48
N ALA A 61 2.94 -0.94 4.10
CA ALA A 61 1.95 -1.19 5.15
C ALA A 61 2.62 -1.72 6.42
N GLY A 62 2.31 -1.09 7.55
CA GLY A 62 2.87 -1.45 8.86
C GLY A 62 2.39 -0.53 9.98
N ASP A 63 2.84 -0.83 11.19
CA ASP A 63 2.48 -0.14 12.43
C ASP A 63 3.67 0.61 13.06
N ASP A 64 4.90 0.34 12.64
CA ASP A 64 6.10 1.05 13.06
C ASP A 64 6.67 1.94 11.93
N ALA A 65 6.64 3.26 12.13
CA ALA A 65 7.25 4.23 11.21
C ALA A 65 8.79 4.22 11.24
N GLY A 66 9.38 3.53 12.21
CA GLY A 66 10.80 3.29 12.36
C GLY A 66 11.30 1.97 11.75
N ASP A 67 10.40 1.11 11.23
CA ASP A 67 10.78 -0.18 10.64
C ASP A 67 11.77 0.03 9.48
N PRO A 68 13.04 -0.44 9.60
CA PRO A 68 14.05 -0.21 8.58
C PRO A 68 13.68 -0.77 7.20
N ALA A 69 12.99 -1.91 7.13
CA ALA A 69 12.62 -2.54 5.87
C ALA A 69 11.55 -1.70 5.15
N LEU A 70 10.53 -1.23 5.88
CA LEU A 70 9.48 -0.35 5.33
C LEU A 70 10.05 1.01 4.90
N VAL A 71 10.93 1.59 5.71
CA VAL A 71 11.63 2.85 5.41
C VAL A 71 12.49 2.70 4.14
N GLN A 72 13.27 1.62 4.02
CA GLN A 72 14.08 1.36 2.82
C GLN A 72 13.23 1.10 1.58
N ALA A 73 12.12 0.37 1.73
CA ALA A 73 11.20 0.12 0.63
C ALA A 73 10.57 1.42 0.12
N ALA A 74 10.10 2.28 1.02
CA ALA A 74 9.57 3.60 0.70
C ALA A 74 10.62 4.47 -0.03
N ALA A 75 11.83 4.57 0.53
CA ALA A 75 12.93 5.32 -0.08
C ALA A 75 13.30 4.79 -1.46
N THR A 76 13.32 3.47 -1.64
CA THR A 76 13.64 2.81 -2.91
C THR A 76 12.56 3.07 -3.95
N ALA A 77 11.29 2.89 -3.60
CA ALA A 77 10.16 3.14 -4.47
C ALA A 77 10.16 4.59 -4.98
N VAL A 78 10.32 5.55 -4.08
CA VAL A 78 10.41 6.98 -4.42
C VAL A 78 11.61 7.27 -5.33
N ARG A 79 12.79 6.72 -5.03
CA ARG A 79 14.00 6.92 -5.85
C ARG A 79 13.87 6.33 -7.25
N ARG A 80 13.12 5.23 -7.38
CA ARG A 80 12.83 4.55 -8.66
C ARG A 80 11.65 5.17 -9.41
N GLY A 81 11.02 6.19 -8.84
CA GLY A 81 9.91 6.92 -9.44
C GLY A 81 8.57 6.18 -9.35
N ALA A 82 8.48 5.10 -8.58
CA ALA A 82 7.22 4.41 -8.36
C ALA A 82 6.24 5.31 -7.61
N ARG A 83 4.95 5.09 -7.84
CA ARG A 83 3.90 5.74 -7.05
C ARG A 83 3.84 5.10 -5.67
N VAL A 84 3.86 5.88 -4.61
CA VAL A 84 3.96 5.36 -3.23
C VAL A 84 2.72 5.67 -2.43
N ILE A 85 2.15 4.65 -1.80
CA ILE A 85 1.07 4.75 -0.82
C ILE A 85 1.60 4.22 0.51
N VAL A 86 1.36 4.94 1.61
CA VAL A 86 1.80 4.55 2.95
C VAL A 86 0.58 4.28 3.82
N ALA A 87 0.36 3.03 4.19
CA ALA A 87 -0.67 2.56 5.11
C ALA A 87 -0.08 2.30 6.51
N ALA A 88 0.62 3.29 7.07
CA ALA A 88 1.33 3.20 8.35
C ALA A 88 1.28 4.54 9.11
N PRO A 89 1.63 4.60 10.41
CA PRO A 89 1.94 5.88 11.05
C PRO A 89 2.97 6.63 10.20
N TYR A 90 2.71 7.92 9.98
CA TYR A 90 3.50 8.71 9.04
C TYR A 90 4.24 9.79 9.81
N GLU A 91 5.36 9.41 10.38
CA GLU A 91 6.22 10.26 11.20
C GLU A 91 7.66 9.76 11.11
N GLY A 92 8.59 10.55 11.64
CA GLY A 92 10.00 10.15 11.74
C GLY A 92 10.59 9.58 10.42
N PRO A 93 11.32 8.46 10.48
CA PRO A 93 12.06 7.92 9.34
C PRO A 93 11.21 7.65 8.09
N LEU A 94 9.99 7.12 8.25
CA LEU A 94 9.13 6.80 7.10
C LEU A 94 8.63 8.07 6.39
N ARG A 95 8.32 9.13 7.14
CA ARG A 95 7.98 10.45 6.58
C ARG A 95 9.16 11.03 5.81
N ASP A 96 10.36 11.00 6.39
CA ASP A 96 11.57 11.53 5.79
C ASP A 96 11.96 10.77 4.52
N ALA A 97 11.85 9.44 4.54
CA ALA A 97 12.18 8.57 3.40
C ALA A 97 11.35 8.85 2.15
N THR A 98 10.07 9.21 2.32
CA THR A 98 9.22 9.54 1.17
C THR A 98 9.34 11.00 0.72
N ALA A 99 9.82 11.90 1.59
CA ALA A 99 10.02 13.33 1.30
C ALA A 99 8.80 13.99 0.61
N GLY A 100 7.59 13.65 1.05
CA GLY A 100 6.33 14.19 0.50
C GLY A 100 5.92 13.61 -0.86
N ARG A 101 6.63 12.62 -1.39
CA ARG A 101 6.33 11.94 -2.67
C ARG A 101 5.52 10.66 -2.46
N SER A 102 4.59 10.71 -1.51
CA SER A 102 3.71 9.59 -1.16
C SER A 102 2.29 10.09 -0.86
N VAL A 103 1.32 9.21 -1.05
CA VAL A 103 -0.02 9.36 -0.49
C VAL A 103 -0.09 8.57 0.81
N VAL A 104 -0.69 9.15 1.85
CA VAL A 104 -0.66 8.58 3.19
C VAL A 104 -2.07 8.25 3.67
N LEU A 105 -2.23 7.03 4.14
CA LEU A 105 -3.41 6.48 4.82
C LEU A 105 -3.03 6.14 6.27
N PRO A 106 -2.86 7.16 7.14
CA PRO A 106 -2.43 6.92 8.51
C PRO A 106 -3.56 6.24 9.32
N PRO A 107 -3.23 5.53 10.42
CA PRO A 107 -4.25 5.03 11.33
C PRO A 107 -5.09 6.21 11.85
N ARG A 108 -6.41 6.10 11.75
CA ARG A 108 -7.35 7.10 12.28
C ARG A 108 -7.85 6.78 13.68
N LEU A 109 -7.82 5.50 14.03
CA LEU A 109 -8.27 4.97 15.32
C LEU A 109 -7.18 4.06 15.85
N HIS A 110 -6.95 4.13 17.16
CA HIS A 110 -6.17 3.14 17.86
C HIS A 110 -7.05 1.91 18.08
N VAL A 111 -6.64 0.78 17.52
CA VAL A 111 -7.31 -0.51 17.65
C VAL A 111 -6.29 -1.52 18.16
N PRO A 112 -6.70 -2.48 19.00
CA PRO A 112 -5.84 -3.61 19.35
C PRO A 112 -5.31 -4.33 18.11
N ASP A 113 -4.11 -4.90 18.23
CA ASP A 113 -3.38 -5.46 17.09
C ASP A 113 -4.18 -6.56 16.38
N GLU A 114 -4.97 -7.35 17.11
CA GLU A 114 -5.84 -8.40 16.56
C GLU A 114 -6.89 -7.87 15.56
N PHE A 115 -7.22 -6.57 15.60
CA PHE A 115 -8.20 -5.94 14.70
C PHE A 115 -7.56 -5.14 13.56
N THR A 116 -6.22 -5.04 13.50
CA THR A 116 -5.52 -4.24 12.49
C THR A 116 -5.63 -4.81 11.08
N PHE A 117 -5.93 -6.10 10.93
CA PHE A 117 -6.14 -6.74 9.63
C PHE A 117 -7.17 -5.98 8.76
N VAL A 118 -8.32 -5.64 9.34
CA VAL A 118 -9.42 -4.96 8.61
C VAL A 118 -8.98 -3.57 8.14
N ARG A 119 -8.17 -2.86 8.92
CA ARG A 119 -7.59 -1.58 8.53
C ARG A 119 -6.70 -1.73 7.28
N TYR A 120 -5.80 -2.71 7.27
CA TYR A 120 -4.92 -2.94 6.12
C TYR A 120 -5.70 -3.41 4.90
N LEU A 121 -6.70 -4.28 5.09
CA LEU A 121 -7.59 -4.72 4.01
C LEU A 121 -8.33 -3.53 3.40
N ALA A 122 -8.95 -2.68 4.20
CA ALA A 122 -9.66 -1.48 3.74
C ALA A 122 -8.71 -0.50 3.03
N ALA A 123 -7.50 -0.28 3.56
CA ALA A 123 -6.49 0.57 2.92
C ALA A 123 -6.07 0.03 1.54
N GLY A 124 -5.90 -1.29 1.41
CA GLY A 124 -5.59 -1.93 0.14
C GLY A 124 -6.75 -1.88 -0.86
N LEU A 125 -7.99 -2.13 -0.42
CA LEU A 125 -9.17 -1.99 -1.26
C LEU A 125 -9.32 -0.56 -1.80
N ALA A 126 -9.18 0.45 -0.93
CA ALA A 126 -9.21 1.85 -1.32
C ALA A 126 -8.08 2.22 -2.29
N ALA A 127 -6.86 1.71 -2.06
CA ALA A 127 -5.74 1.93 -2.96
C ALA A 127 -5.99 1.31 -4.34
N LEU A 128 -6.52 0.08 -4.39
CA LEU A 128 -6.85 -0.60 -5.64
C LEU A 128 -7.96 0.14 -6.42
N ASP A 129 -9.02 0.58 -5.74
CA ASP A 129 -10.08 1.42 -6.32
C ASP A 129 -9.52 2.71 -6.94
N ALA A 130 -8.51 3.30 -6.31
CA ALA A 130 -7.86 4.49 -6.84
C ALA A 130 -6.98 4.22 -8.07
N ILE A 131 -6.28 3.07 -8.16
CA ILE A 131 -5.21 2.86 -9.15
C ILE A 131 -5.56 1.88 -10.29
N ALA A 132 -6.59 1.04 -10.12
CA ALA A 132 -6.91 -0.03 -11.05
C ALA A 132 -8.16 0.31 -11.88
N PRO A 133 -8.01 0.56 -13.20
CA PRO A 133 -9.16 0.87 -14.05
C PRO A 133 -10.20 -0.24 -14.07
N GLY A 134 -11.48 0.14 -13.92
CA GLY A 134 -12.61 -0.80 -13.96
C GLY A 134 -12.82 -1.62 -12.68
N TYR A 135 -11.91 -1.53 -11.71
CA TYR A 135 -12.15 -2.04 -10.37
C TYR A 135 -12.83 -0.96 -9.53
N THR A 136 -13.91 -1.34 -8.86
CA THR A 136 -14.59 -0.46 -7.90
C THR A 136 -14.95 -1.24 -6.65
N VAL A 137 -14.91 -0.60 -5.49
CA VAL A 137 -15.32 -1.19 -4.22
C VAL A 137 -16.17 -0.21 -3.42
N ASP A 138 -17.32 -0.70 -2.93
CA ASP A 138 -18.14 0.08 -2.00
C ASP A 138 -17.59 -0.07 -0.58
N LEU A 139 -16.68 0.83 -0.21
CA LEU A 139 -16.12 0.88 1.15
C LEU A 139 -17.18 1.25 2.21
N SER A 140 -18.29 1.88 1.81
CA SER A 140 -19.36 2.24 2.74
C SER A 140 -20.13 0.99 3.14
N ALA A 141 -20.47 0.13 2.16
CA ALA A 141 -21.11 -1.15 2.42
C ALA A 141 -20.24 -2.11 3.27
N LEU A 142 -18.91 -1.96 3.23
CA LEU A 142 -17.99 -2.70 4.12
C LEU A 142 -18.02 -2.20 5.58
N ALA A 143 -18.44 -0.95 5.79
CA ALA A 143 -18.46 -0.30 7.09
C ALA A 143 -19.81 -0.43 7.84
N ASP A 144 -20.84 -0.95 7.19
CA ASP A 144 -22.16 -1.25 7.75
C ASP A 144 -22.16 -2.54 8.61
#